data_AF-A0A3N5ECM7-F1
#
_entry.id   AF-A0A3N5ECM7-F1
#
_cell.length_a   1.000
_cell.length_b   1.000
_cell.length_c   1.000
_cell.angle_alpha   90.00
_cell.angle_beta   90.00
_cell.angle_gamma   90.00
#
_symmetry.space_group_name_H-M   'P 1'
#
loop_
_entity.id
_entity.type
_entity.pdbx_description
1 polymer ?
#
loop_
_entity_poly.entity_id
_entity_poly.type
_entity_poly.pdbx_seq_one_letter_code
_entity_poly.pdbx_strand_id
1 'polypeptide(L)'
;MKLYRVFIELCQNVARYSAERHVLLDSSIIGVGTIHIQNNDLYFKCTTVNRILSEHQNVLIKNCREINSSTKEDLKKRKEKFRKESTILDTGAHIGLIAVCLYSENQFEFDVTDNPENSATYFSITATINKT
;
A
#
# COMPACT_ATOMS: atom_id res chain seq x y z
N MET A 1 3.22 -5.11 18.14
CA MET A 1 2.53 -3.96 17.50
C MET A 1 2.92 -3.69 16.03
N LYS A 2 4.04 -4.19 15.48
CA LYS A 2 4.45 -3.97 14.07
C LYS A 2 3.38 -4.41 13.05
N LEU A 3 2.84 -5.62 13.22
CA LEU A 3 1.75 -6.16 12.39
C LEU A 3 0.56 -5.21 12.31
N TYR A 4 0.06 -4.73 13.45
CA TYR A 4 -1.08 -3.80 13.49
C TYR A 4 -0.82 -2.52 12.68
N ARG A 5 0.37 -1.92 12.82
CA ARG A 5 0.71 -0.71 12.07
C ARG A 5 0.74 -0.96 10.56
N VAL A 6 1.38 -2.05 10.13
CA VAL A 6 1.42 -2.43 8.71
C VAL A 6 0.01 -2.71 8.18
N PHE A 7 -0.79 -3.47 8.92
CA PHE A 7 -2.18 -3.78 8.57
C PHE A 7 -3.01 -2.52 8.35
N ILE A 8 -2.95 -1.56 9.29
CA ILE A 8 -3.73 -0.31 9.19
C ILE A 8 -3.30 0.51 7.98
N GLU A 9 -1.99 0.66 7.72
CA GLU A 9 -1.50 1.43 6.56
C GLU A 9 -1.96 0.79 5.24
N LEU A 10 -1.92 -0.54 5.13
CA LEU A 10 -2.38 -1.25 3.94
C LEU A 10 -3.90 -1.15 3.75
N CYS A 11 -4.71 -1.32 4.81
CA CYS A 11 -6.16 -1.10 4.76
C CYS A 11 -6.51 0.33 4.32
N GLN A 12 -5.78 1.31 4.86
CA GLN A 12 -5.96 2.70 4.49
C GLN A 12 -5.57 2.98 3.04
N ASN A 13 -4.56 2.28 2.51
CA ASN A 13 -4.19 2.38 1.11
C ASN A 13 -5.36 1.92 0.22
N VAL A 14 -5.96 0.75 0.51
CA VAL A 14 -7.13 0.25 -0.21
C VAL A 14 -8.31 1.22 -0.11
N ALA A 15 -8.68 1.62 1.11
CA ALA A 15 -9.84 2.47 1.35
C ALA A 15 -9.74 3.83 0.64
N ARG A 16 -8.53 4.39 0.51
CA ARG A 16 -8.30 5.69 -0.12
C ARG A 16 -8.08 5.61 -1.63
N TYR A 17 -7.39 4.59 -2.12
CA TYR A 17 -6.85 4.58 -3.49
C TYR A 17 -7.47 3.54 -4.42
N SER A 18 -8.31 2.62 -3.94
CA SER A 18 -8.99 1.69 -4.84
C SER A 18 -9.83 2.43 -5.87
N ALA A 19 -9.70 2.04 -7.15
CA ALA A 19 -10.56 2.53 -8.22
C ALA A 19 -11.97 1.95 -8.14
N GLU A 20 -12.12 0.80 -7.49
CA GLU A 20 -13.43 0.25 -7.15
C GLU A 20 -13.95 0.93 -5.88
N ARG A 21 -15.13 1.53 -5.96
CA ARG A 21 -15.72 2.35 -4.90
C ARG A 21 -17.08 1.82 -4.50
N HIS A 22 -17.39 1.90 -3.21
CA HIS A 22 -18.70 1.61 -2.66
C HIS A 22 -19.22 2.83 -1.90
N VAL A 23 -20.52 3.12 -2.04
CA VAL A 23 -21.20 4.22 -1.35
C VAL A 23 -21.91 3.64 -0.14
N LEU A 24 -21.56 4.12 1.05
CA LEU A 24 -22.17 3.71 2.31
C LEU A 24 -23.51 4.41 2.54
N LEU A 25 -24.28 3.92 3.52
CA LEU A 25 -25.59 4.48 3.89
C LEU A 25 -25.52 5.95 4.31
N ASP A 26 -24.38 6.39 4.85
CA ASP A 26 -24.12 7.78 5.24
C ASP A 26 -23.59 8.64 4.07
N SER A 27 -23.66 8.15 2.83
CA SER A 27 -23.14 8.77 1.61
C SER A 27 -21.62 8.90 1.53
N SER A 28 -20.88 8.32 2.47
CA SER A 28 -19.42 8.26 2.35
C SER A 28 -18.99 7.26 1.26
N ILE A 29 -17.88 7.56 0.59
CA ILE A 29 -17.32 6.72 -0.49
C ILE A 29 -16.05 6.06 0.03
N ILE A 30 -16.01 4.73 -0.03
CA ILE A 30 -14.84 3.94 0.38
C ILE A 30 -14.32 3.08 -0.76
N GLY A 31 -13.01 2.87 -0.79
CA GLY A 31 -12.37 1.92 -1.70
C GLY A 31 -12.64 0.48 -1.31
N VAL A 32 -12.85 -0.38 -2.31
CA VAL A 32 -13.06 -1.82 -2.15
C VAL A 32 -11.77 -2.57 -2.46
N GLY A 33 -11.48 -3.62 -1.70
CA GLY A 33 -10.35 -4.50 -1.96
C GLY A 33 -10.34 -5.71 -1.03
N THR A 34 -9.34 -6.56 -1.22
CA THR A 34 -9.11 -7.77 -0.44
C THR A 34 -7.91 -7.60 0.46
N ILE A 35 -7.99 -8.16 1.67
CA ILE A 35 -6.85 -8.30 2.57
C ILE A 35 -6.67 -9.75 2.97
N HIS A 36 -5.42 -10.22 2.93
CA HIS A 36 -5.04 -11.56 3.32
C HIS A 36 -3.90 -11.48 4.35
N ILE A 37 -4.09 -12.16 5.48
CA ILE A 37 -3.07 -12.26 6.53
C ILE A 37 -2.67 -13.72 6.64
N GLN A 38 -1.43 -14.02 6.32
CA GLN A 38 -0.83 -15.32 6.53
C GLN A 38 0.04 -15.28 7.77
N ASN A 39 0.02 -16.38 8.51
CA ASN A 39 0.74 -16.55 9.76
C ASN A 39 1.48 -17.88 9.72
N ASN A 40 2.78 -17.87 9.99
CA ASN A 40 3.57 -19.07 10.25
C ASN A 40 4.51 -18.84 11.43
N ASP A 41 5.34 -19.81 11.80
CA ASP A 41 6.16 -19.73 13.02
C ASP A 41 7.18 -18.58 13.03
N LEU A 42 7.61 -18.10 11.86
CA LEU A 42 8.68 -17.11 11.73
C LEU A 42 8.18 -15.70 11.44
N TYR A 43 7.04 -15.56 10.76
CA TYR A 43 6.59 -14.26 10.26
C TYR A 43 5.07 -14.21 10.05
N PHE A 44 4.60 -12.97 9.87
CA PHE A 44 3.31 -12.66 9.26
C PHE A 44 3.53 -12.12 7.85
N LYS A 45 2.66 -12.49 6.91
CA LYS A 45 2.53 -11.78 5.63
C LYS A 45 1.18 -11.08 5.59
N CYS A 46 1.19 -9.80 5.29
CA CYS A 46 -0.02 -9.00 5.09
C CYS A 46 -0.06 -8.56 3.63
N THR A 47 -1.05 -9.04 2.90
CA THR A 47 -1.25 -8.74 1.48
C THR A 47 -2.55 -7.97 1.31
N THR A 48 -2.52 -6.89 0.53
CA THR A 48 -3.75 -6.25 0.03
C THR A 48 -3.79 -6.30 -1.47
N VAL A 49 -5.01 -6.44 -2.01
CA VAL A 49 -5.28 -6.37 -3.45
C VAL A 49 -6.44 -5.41 -3.68
N ASN A 50 -6.27 -4.45 -4.57
CA ASN A 50 -7.35 -3.53 -4.95
C ASN A 50 -7.25 -3.16 -6.43
N ARG A 51 -8.38 -2.78 -7.01
CA ARG A 51 -8.42 -2.25 -8.37
C ARG A 51 -7.71 -0.89 -8.40
N ILE A 52 -6.99 -0.61 -9.48
CA ILE A 52 -6.45 0.72 -9.79
C ILE A 52 -6.87 1.15 -11.20
N LEU A 53 -6.71 2.44 -11.50
CA LEU A 53 -6.82 2.92 -12.88
C LEU A 53 -5.55 2.56 -13.64
N SER A 54 -5.67 2.05 -14.86
CA SER A 54 -4.52 1.59 -15.66
C SER A 54 -3.51 2.71 -15.92
N GLU A 55 -3.95 3.97 -16.01
CA GLU A 55 -3.06 5.14 -16.13
C GLU A 55 -2.12 5.33 -14.93
N HIS A 56 -2.49 4.84 -13.74
CA HIS A 56 -1.66 4.94 -12.53
C HIS A 56 -0.61 3.83 -12.41
N GLN A 57 -0.68 2.77 -13.22
CA GLN A 57 0.19 1.60 -13.13
C GLN A 57 1.69 1.95 -13.17
N ASN A 58 2.11 2.69 -14.19
CA ASN A 58 3.52 3.03 -14.38
C ASN A 58 4.08 3.87 -13.23
N VAL A 59 3.28 4.84 -12.76
CA VAL A 59 3.64 5.70 -11.64
C VAL A 59 3.77 4.87 -10.37
N LEU A 60 2.80 4.00 -10.07
CA LEU A 60 2.80 3.16 -8.88
C LEU A 60 3.97 2.17 -8.87
N ILE A 61 4.27 1.52 -10.00
CA ILE A 61 5.43 0.62 -10.13
C ILE A 61 6.73 1.37 -9.87
N LYS A 62 6.92 2.54 -10.49
CA LYS A 62 8.10 3.38 -10.27
C LYS A 62 8.27 3.72 -8.79
N ASN A 63 7.20 4.18 -8.15
CA ASN A 63 7.21 4.54 -6.74
C ASN A 63 7.58 3.36 -5.84
N CYS A 64 6.99 2.18 -6.08
CA CYS A 64 7.27 0.98 -5.30
C CYS A 64 8.74 0.56 -5.43
N ARG A 65 9.29 0.60 -6.66
CA ARG A 65 10.71 0.31 -6.90
C ARG A 65 11.63 1.28 -6.20
N GLU A 66 11.33 2.59 -6.25
CA GLU A 66 12.10 3.62 -5.57
C GLU A 66 12.07 3.47 -4.05
N ILE A 67 10.92 3.10 -3.47
CA ILE A 67 10.81 2.87 -2.02
C ILE A 67 11.63 1.65 -1.61
N ASN A 68 11.49 0.52 -2.32
CA ASN A 68 12.24 -0.70 -1.99
C ASN A 68 13.75 -0.52 -2.15
N SER A 69 14.22 0.29 -3.11
CA SER A 69 15.65 0.55 -3.30
C SER A 69 16.24 1.60 -2.37
N SER A 70 15.42 2.33 -1.62
CA SER A 70 15.86 3.39 -0.71
C SER A 70 16.38 2.84 0.62
N THR A 71 17.35 3.54 1.22
CA THR A 71 17.82 3.21 2.57
C THR A 71 16.78 3.60 3.63
N LYS A 72 16.84 2.97 4.81
CA LYS A 72 15.94 3.31 5.93
C LYS A 72 16.05 4.78 6.34
N GLU A 73 17.24 5.38 6.27
CA GLU A 73 17.44 6.80 6.58
C GLU A 73 16.79 7.70 5.55
N ASP A 74 16.95 7.39 4.27
CA ASP A 74 16.34 8.14 3.18
C ASP A 74 14.81 8.06 3.24
N LEU A 75 14.26 6.88 3.55
CA LEU A 75 12.82 6.69 3.74
C LEU A 75 12.28 7.54 4.90
N LYS A 76 13.00 7.65 6.02
CA LYS A 76 12.61 8.53 7.13
C LYS A 76 12.60 9.99 6.71
N LYS A 77 13.68 10.46 6.07
CA LYS A 77 13.79 11.85 5.56
C LYS A 77 12.69 12.17 4.55
N ARG A 78 12.41 11.27 3.61
CA ARG A 78 11.32 11.41 2.62
C ARG A 78 9.97 11.49 3.31
N LYS A 79 9.69 10.61 4.29
CA LYS A 79 8.44 10.63 5.06
C LYS A 79 8.24 11.96 5.81
N GLU A 80 9.29 12.50 6.41
CA GLU A 80 9.24 13.80 7.10
C GLU A 80 9.03 14.97 6.15
N LYS A 81 9.71 14.97 5.00
CA LYS A 81 9.55 15.96 3.94
C LYS A 81 8.10 16.00 3.44
N PHE A 82 7.54 14.85 3.08
CA PHE A 82 6.16 14.74 2.60
C PHE A 82 5.10 15.17 3.63
N ARG A 83 5.37 15.01 4.93
CA ARG A 83 4.50 15.55 5.99
C ARG A 83 4.50 17.07 6.07
N LYS A 84 5.60 17.72 5.71
CA LYS A 84 5.75 19.19 5.77
C LYS A 84 5.21 19.87 4.51
N GLU A 85 5.25 19.19 3.37
CA GLU A 85 4.87 19.71 2.05
C GLU A 85 3.38 19.47 1.71
N SER A 86 2.57 19.02 2.67
CA SER A 86 1.26 18.42 2.40
C SER A 86 0.22 19.41 1.83
N THR A 87 0.12 19.43 0.51
CA THR A 87 -1.11 19.68 -0.25
C THR A 87 -1.43 18.42 -1.07
N ILE A 88 -2.67 17.94 -0.98
CA ILE A 88 -3.34 17.03 -1.94
C ILE A 88 -3.14 15.50 -1.70
N LEU A 89 -4.24 14.76 -1.93
CA LEU A 89 -4.46 13.31 -1.79
C LEU A 89 -3.32 12.40 -2.29
N ASP A 90 -2.52 12.87 -3.24
CA ASP A 90 -1.49 12.08 -3.91
C ASP A 90 -0.33 11.74 -2.95
N THR A 91 0.06 12.67 -2.08
CA THR A 91 1.15 12.47 -1.12
C THR A 91 0.85 11.37 -0.08
N GLY A 92 -0.43 11.10 0.20
CA GLY A 92 -0.85 10.13 1.20
C GLY A 92 -0.48 8.67 0.87
N ALA A 93 -0.57 8.29 -0.42
CA ALA A 93 -0.27 6.92 -0.86
C ALA A 93 1.21 6.63 -0.65
N HIS A 94 2.06 7.59 -1.03
CA HIS A 94 3.51 7.50 -0.87
C HIS A 94 3.93 7.42 0.60
N ILE A 95 3.31 8.20 1.49
CA ILE A 95 3.62 8.16 2.92
C ILE A 95 3.26 6.78 3.51
N GLY A 96 2.12 6.21 3.13
CA GLY A 96 1.66 4.90 3.62
C GLY A 96 2.61 3.77 3.20
N LEU A 97 3.00 3.73 1.92
CA LEU A 97 3.94 2.71 1.42
C LEU A 97 5.33 2.81 2.07
N ILE A 98 5.84 4.03 2.28
CA ILE A 98 7.08 4.25 3.04
C ILE A 98 6.91 3.75 4.48
N ALA A 99 5.76 4.02 5.10
CA ALA A 99 5.47 3.58 6.46
C ALA A 99 5.46 2.06 6.57
N VAL A 100 4.87 1.35 5.59
CA VAL A 100 4.87 -0.11 5.53
C VAL A 100 6.30 -0.65 5.58
N CYS A 101 7.20 -0.17 4.71
CA CYS A 101 8.60 -0.60 4.69
C CYS A 101 9.34 -0.28 6.00
N LEU A 102 9.10 0.89 6.59
CA LEU A 102 9.70 1.28 7.88
C LEU A 102 9.19 0.44 9.05
N TYR A 103 7.91 0.04 9.06
CA TYR A 103 7.30 -0.74 10.14
C TYR A 103 7.56 -2.24 10.02
N SER A 104 7.59 -2.77 8.80
CA SER A 104 7.96 -4.17 8.53
C SER A 104 9.45 -4.41 8.72
N GLU A 105 10.26 -3.34 8.61
CA GLU A 105 11.73 -3.38 8.55
C GLU A 105 12.29 -4.18 7.35
N ASN A 106 11.43 -4.49 6.38
CA ASN A 106 11.69 -5.28 5.20
C ASN A 106 11.21 -4.54 3.94
N GLN A 107 11.78 -4.87 2.78
CA GLN A 107 11.17 -4.53 1.49
C GLN A 107 9.83 -5.25 1.36
N PHE A 108 8.90 -4.65 0.63
CA PHE A 108 7.61 -5.29 0.32
C PHE A 108 7.62 -5.86 -1.09
N GLU A 109 6.89 -6.95 -1.29
CA GLU A 109 6.61 -7.50 -2.61
C GLU A 109 5.40 -6.73 -3.19
N PHE A 110 5.36 -6.52 -4.50
CA PHE A 110 4.20 -5.93 -5.16
C PHE A 110 4.04 -6.47 -6.58
N ASP A 111 2.82 -6.48 -7.07
CA ASP A 111 2.50 -6.84 -8.45
C ASP A 111 1.38 -5.96 -9.01
N VAL A 112 1.38 -5.78 -10.33
CA VAL A 112 0.26 -5.17 -11.06
C VAL A 112 -0.17 -6.11 -12.17
N THR A 113 -1.39 -6.62 -12.06
CA THR A 113 -1.92 -7.61 -13.00
C THR A 113 -3.14 -7.05 -13.71
N ASP A 114 -3.14 -7.12 -15.04
CA ASP A 114 -4.33 -6.87 -15.84
C ASP A 114 -5.21 -8.12 -15.86
N ASN A 115 -6.51 -7.94 -15.63
CA ASN A 115 -7.50 -8.98 -15.82
C ASN A 115 -8.10 -8.86 -17.24
N PRO A 116 -7.82 -9.82 -18.14
CA PRO A 116 -8.23 -9.73 -19.53
C PRO A 116 -9.75 -9.82 -19.73
N GLU A 117 -10.49 -10.42 -18.78
CA GLU A 117 -11.93 -10.63 -18.90
C GLU A 117 -12.74 -9.36 -18.65
N ASN A 118 -12.28 -8.49 -17.74
CA ASN A 118 -12.99 -7.27 -17.35
C ASN A 118 -12.20 -5.98 -17.61
N SER A 119 -11.03 -6.09 -18.26
CA SER A 119 -10.13 -4.95 -18.52
C SER A 119 -9.79 -4.12 -17.28
N ALA A 120 -9.87 -4.72 -16.09
CA ALA A 120 -9.49 -4.07 -14.84
C ALA A 120 -8.05 -4.43 -14.49
N THR A 121 -7.27 -3.46 -14.03
CA THR A 121 -5.94 -3.73 -13.48
C THR A 121 -5.97 -3.70 -11.96
N TYR A 122 -5.28 -4.66 -11.35
CA TYR A 122 -5.23 -4.88 -9.92
C TYR A 122 -3.82 -4.64 -9.43
N PHE A 123 -3.71 -3.93 -8.32
CA PHE A 123 -2.46 -3.78 -7.58
C PHE A 123 -2.48 -4.71 -6.37
N SER A 124 -1.40 -5.46 -6.19
CA SER A 124 -1.15 -6.19 -4.95
C SER A 124 0.12 -5.70 -4.29
N ILE A 125 0.10 -5.65 -2.96
CA ILE A 125 1.28 -5.37 -2.14
C ILE A 125 1.29 -6.33 -0.95
N THR A 126 2.44 -6.91 -0.67
CA THR A 126 2.67 -7.86 0.42
C THR A 126 3.82 -7.40 1.29
N ALA A 127 3.55 -7.19 2.58
CA ALA A 127 4.55 -6.89 3.58
C ALA A 127 4.82 -8.11 4.46
N THR A 128 6.09 -8.45 4.64
CA THR A 128 6.54 -9.52 5.55
C THR A 128 7.00 -8.92 6.86
N ILE A 129 6.47 -9.40 7.99
CA ILE A 129 6.79 -8.94 9.34
C ILE A 129 7.32 -10.12 10.16
N ASN A 130 8.59 -10.10 10.52
CA ASN A 130 9.22 -11.16 11.31
C ASN A 130 8.68 -11.15 12.76
N LYS A 131 8.41 -12.34 13.30
CA LYS A 131 8.09 -12.58 14.72
C LYS A 131 9.40 -12.57 15.50
N THR A 132 9.89 -11.37 15.78
CA THR A 132 10.99 -11.13 16.72
C THR A 132 10.43 -10.78 18.07
#